data_AF-A0AAV4SP73-F1
#
_entry.id   AF-A0AAV4SP73-F1
#
_cell.length_a   1.000
_cell.length_b   1.000
_cell.length_c   1.000
_cell.angle_alpha   90.00
_cell.angle_beta   90.00
_cell.angle_gamma   90.00
#
_symmetry.space_group_name_H-M   'P 1'
#
loop_
_entity.id
_entity.type
_entity.pdbx_description
1 polymer ?
#
loop_
_entity_poly.entity_id
_entity_poly.type
_entity_poly.pdbx_seq_one_letter_code
_entity_poly.pdbx_strand_id
1 'polypeptide(L)'
;MSDFIWILGVFALVWTVLYFMDFIFRSCMFFPYIKFLHDTGFTIKPYGICWETMYFNRFILKMQRIWPSGVRKWFQFGALMVTLSVIPCLLIILFPVYNYYASQNSPPALMPIVPGFTIPISHLPYYMIAVFISMIFHEFGHALAAVR
;
A
#
# COMPACT_ATOMS: atom_id res chain seq x y z
N MET A 1 -12.34 8.48 22.56
CA MET A 1 -13.20 8.24 21.37
C MET A 1 -13.49 9.55 20.63
N SER A 2 -13.83 10.64 21.34
CA SER A 2 -13.96 12.00 20.78
C SER A 2 -12.74 12.45 19.99
N ASP A 3 -11.55 12.29 20.55
CA ASP A 3 -10.32 12.88 19.98
C ASP A 3 -9.94 12.21 18.66
N PHE A 4 -10.21 10.91 18.54
CA PHE A 4 -10.01 10.16 17.31
C PHE A 4 -10.97 10.58 16.20
N ILE A 5 -12.25 10.81 16.55
CA ILE A 5 -13.26 11.32 15.60
C ILE A 5 -12.90 12.73 15.13
N TRP A 6 -12.40 13.59 16.03
CA TRP A 6 -11.90 14.91 15.69
C TRP A 6 -10.72 14.86 14.71
N ILE A 7 -9.73 14.00 14.98
CA ILE A 7 -8.58 13.82 14.09
C ILE A 7 -9.05 13.37 12.70
N LEU A 8 -9.90 12.35 12.61
CA LEU A 8 -10.46 11.88 11.33
C LEU A 8 -11.25 12.98 10.61
N GLY A 9 -12.04 13.76 11.33
CA GLY A 9 -12.79 14.88 10.79
C GLY A 9 -11.88 15.96 10.20
N VAL A 10 -10.78 16.31 10.89
CA VAL A 10 -9.78 17.26 10.38
C VAL A 10 -9.10 16.71 9.12
N PHE A 11 -8.69 15.44 9.12
CA PHE A 11 -8.09 14.80 7.94
C PHE A 11 -9.05 14.81 6.74
N ALA A 12 -10.31 14.44 6.96
CA ALA A 12 -11.33 14.45 5.91
C ALA A 12 -11.57 15.87 5.36
N LEU A 13 -11.64 16.87 6.23
CA LEU A 13 -11.83 18.26 5.84
C LEU A 13 -10.65 18.77 4.99
N VAL A 14 -9.42 18.54 5.47
CA VAL A 14 -8.20 18.92 4.73
C VAL A 14 -8.18 18.24 3.36
N TRP A 15 -8.52 16.96 3.29
CA TRP A 15 -8.55 16.23 2.02
C TRP A 15 -9.64 16.75 1.06
N THR A 16 -10.81 17.09 1.60
CA THR A 16 -11.91 17.68 0.82
C THR A 16 -11.50 19.04 0.25
N VAL A 17 -10.83 19.89 1.03
CA VAL A 17 -10.33 21.19 0.57
C VAL A 17 -9.27 21.00 -0.52
N LEU A 18 -8.32 20.09 -0.34
CA LEU A 18 -7.28 19.78 -1.34
C LEU A 18 -7.87 19.28 -2.65
N TYR A 19 -8.82 18.34 -2.58
CA TYR A 19 -9.50 17.80 -3.76
C TYR A 19 -10.34 18.88 -4.46
N PHE A 20 -11.03 19.73 -3.69
CA PHE A 20 -11.79 20.85 -4.23
C PHE A 20 -10.88 21.88 -4.92
N MET A 21 -9.72 22.19 -4.34
CA MET A 21 -8.73 23.05 -5.00
C MET A 21 -8.21 22.44 -6.30
N ASP A 22 -7.83 21.15 -6.31
CA ASP A 22 -7.40 20.47 -7.54
C ASP A 22 -8.49 20.52 -8.61
N PHE A 23 -9.74 20.30 -8.22
CA PHE A 23 -10.89 20.40 -9.11
C PHE A 23 -11.02 21.81 -9.70
N ILE A 24 -11.02 22.86 -8.88
CA ILE A 24 -11.11 24.26 -9.35
C ILE A 24 -9.96 24.58 -10.29
N PHE A 25 -8.72 24.25 -9.91
CA PHE A 25 -7.55 24.60 -10.71
C PHE A 25 -7.53 23.90 -12.07
N ARG A 26 -8.04 22.67 -12.15
CA ARG A 26 -8.25 21.98 -13.42
C ARG A 26 -9.41 22.59 -14.22
N SER A 27 -10.55 22.85 -13.59
CA SER A 27 -11.74 23.42 -14.26
C SER A 27 -11.50 24.82 -14.81
N CYS A 28 -10.76 25.66 -14.09
CA CYS A 28 -10.38 27.00 -14.53
C CYS A 28 -9.19 26.99 -15.52
N MET A 29 -8.70 25.81 -15.93
CA MET A 29 -7.55 25.66 -16.83
C MET A 29 -6.33 26.48 -16.38
N PHE A 30 -6.03 26.48 -15.07
CA PHE A 30 -4.94 27.27 -14.53
C PHE A 30 -3.59 26.70 -15.00
N PHE A 31 -3.08 27.27 -16.09
CA PHE A 31 -1.94 26.77 -16.84
C PHE A 31 -0.67 26.50 -16.00
N PRO A 32 -0.23 27.38 -15.07
CA PRO A 32 0.99 27.09 -14.31
C PRO A 32 0.81 25.90 -13.35
N TYR A 33 -0.39 25.65 -12.82
CA TYR A 33 -0.67 24.47 -12.00
C TYR A 33 -0.68 23.18 -12.81
N ILE A 34 -1.36 23.18 -13.96
CA ILE A 34 -1.39 22.01 -14.85
C ILE A 34 0.02 21.68 -15.34
N LYS A 35 0.81 22.70 -15.71
CA LYS A 35 2.20 22.54 -16.10
C LYS A 35 3.06 21.98 -14.97
N PHE A 36 2.91 22.51 -13.74
CA PHE A 36 3.60 21.96 -12.57
C PHE A 36 3.28 20.48 -12.34
N LEU A 37 2.00 20.10 -12.41
CA LEU A 37 1.58 18.71 -12.23
C LEU A 37 2.18 17.79 -13.29
N HIS A 38 2.20 18.24 -14.55
CA HIS A 38 2.76 17.49 -15.66
C HIS A 38 4.29 17.35 -15.55
N ASP A 39 5.00 18.43 -15.24
CA ASP A 39 6.46 18.43 -15.14
C ASP A 39 6.97 17.59 -13.94
N THR A 40 6.19 17.53 -12.86
CA THR A 40 6.52 16.73 -11.68
C THR A 40 6.02 15.28 -11.74
N GLY A 41 5.00 15.00 -12.57
CA GLY A 41 4.34 13.69 -12.64
C GLY A 41 3.38 13.41 -11.47
N PHE A 42 2.95 14.45 -10.75
CA PHE A 42 1.96 14.30 -9.69
C PHE A 42 0.54 14.21 -10.28
N THR A 43 -0.28 13.32 -9.72
CA THR A 43 -1.71 13.25 -9.99
C THR A 43 -2.46 13.13 -8.67
N ILE A 44 -3.44 14.01 -8.46
CA ILE A 44 -4.28 13.97 -7.27
C ILE A 44 -5.47 13.07 -7.59
N LYS A 45 -5.60 11.97 -6.85
CA LYS A 45 -6.71 11.02 -6.92
C LYS A 45 -7.56 11.16 -5.66
N PRO A 46 -8.83 10.72 -5.64
CA PRO A 46 -9.60 10.71 -4.40
C PRO A 46 -8.86 9.90 -3.33
N TYR A 47 -8.64 10.52 -2.17
CA TYR A 47 -7.91 9.99 -1.01
C TYR A 47 -6.47 9.54 -1.26
N GLY A 48 -5.79 10.07 -2.29
CA GLY A 48 -4.36 9.81 -2.48
C GLY A 48 -3.67 10.78 -3.44
N ILE A 49 -2.40 11.04 -3.17
CA ILE A 49 -1.50 11.70 -4.12
C ILE A 49 -0.69 10.60 -4.80
N CYS A 50 -0.80 10.49 -6.11
CA CYS A 50 0.02 9.60 -6.91
C CYS A 50 1.19 10.38 -7.49
N TRP A 51 2.39 9.82 -7.37
CA TRP A 51 3.57 10.33 -8.06
C TRP A 51 4.04 9.26 -9.04
N GLU A 52 4.00 9.59 -10.33
CA GLU A 52 4.40 8.68 -11.38
C GLU A 52 5.77 9.10 -11.92
N THR A 53 6.72 8.17 -11.92
CA THR A 53 8.08 8.40 -12.36
C THR A 53 8.47 7.45 -13.47
N MET A 54 9.08 7.97 -14.53
CA MET A 54 9.61 7.16 -15.64
C MET A 54 11.10 6.85 -15.49
N TYR A 55 11.78 7.38 -14.47
CA TYR A 55 13.24 7.26 -14.33
C TYR A 55 13.70 5.80 -14.22
N PHE A 56 12.92 4.95 -13.56
CA PHE A 56 13.28 3.54 -13.35
C PHE A 56 12.98 2.65 -14.55
N ASN A 57 12.24 3.12 -15.56
CA ASN A 57 11.85 2.29 -16.72
C ASN A 57 13.09 1.75 -17.45
N ARG A 58 14.10 2.60 -17.69
CA ARG A 58 15.36 2.19 -18.33
C ARG A 58 16.11 1.15 -17.50
N PHE A 59 16.12 1.32 -16.18
CA PHE A 59 16.78 0.38 -15.27
C PHE A 59 16.10 -0.99 -15.31
N ILE A 60 14.76 -1.02 -15.20
CA ILE A 60 13.95 -2.24 -15.22
C ILE A 60 14.13 -2.98 -16.57
N LEU A 61 14.03 -2.25 -17.68
CA LEU A 61 14.25 -2.79 -19.04
C LEU A 61 15.66 -3.38 -19.19
N LYS A 62 16.69 -2.68 -18.71
CA LYS A 62 18.07 -3.15 -18.76
C LYS A 62 18.25 -4.43 -17.92
N MET A 63 17.68 -4.47 -16.72
CA MET A 63 17.79 -5.62 -15.84
C MET A 63 17.12 -6.87 -16.44
N GLN A 64 15.92 -6.73 -17.00
CA GLN A 64 15.24 -7.83 -17.67
C GLN A 64 15.99 -8.30 -18.92
N ARG A 65 16.58 -7.38 -19.71
CA ARG A 65 17.37 -7.75 -20.89
C ARG A 65 18.63 -8.54 -20.52
N ILE A 66 19.29 -8.19 -19.42
CA ILE A 66 20.53 -8.84 -18.97
C ILE A 66 20.24 -10.24 -18.39
N TRP A 67 19.14 -10.40 -17.63
CA TRP A 67 18.86 -11.67 -16.95
C TRP A 67 17.39 -12.10 -17.01
N PRO A 68 16.85 -12.37 -18.22
CA PRO A 68 15.42 -12.59 -18.42
C PRO A 68 14.91 -13.86 -17.72
N SER A 69 15.69 -14.94 -17.78
CA SER A 69 15.30 -16.23 -17.19
C SER A 69 15.36 -16.23 -15.66
N GLY A 70 16.31 -15.50 -15.06
CA GLY A 70 16.45 -15.45 -13.61
C GLY A 70 15.35 -14.64 -12.95
N VAL A 71 15.07 -13.45 -13.49
CA VAL A 71 13.95 -12.61 -13.03
C VAL A 71 12.62 -13.36 -13.14
N ARG A 72 12.40 -14.09 -14.24
CA ARG A 72 11.19 -14.90 -14.43
C ARG A 72 11.06 -16.00 -13.38
N LYS A 73 12.12 -16.77 -13.15
CA LYS A 73 12.10 -17.85 -12.15
C LYS A 73 11.91 -17.30 -10.73
N TRP A 74 12.55 -16.18 -10.41
CA TRP A 74 12.40 -15.50 -9.13
C TRP A 74 10.95 -15.05 -8.88
N PHE A 75 10.33 -14.38 -9.87
CA PHE A 75 8.94 -13.94 -9.75
C PHE A 75 7.97 -15.12 -9.63
N GLN A 76 8.14 -16.17 -10.45
CA GLN A 76 7.32 -17.38 -10.39
C GLN A 76 7.45 -18.11 -9.05
N PHE A 77 8.67 -18.19 -8.51
CA PHE A 77 8.92 -18.78 -7.20
C PHE A 77 8.25 -17.97 -6.09
N GLY A 78 8.37 -16.65 -6.11
CA GLY A 78 7.69 -15.76 -5.16
C GLY A 78 6.17 -15.91 -5.21
N ALA A 79 5.59 -15.93 -6.41
CA ALA A 79 4.15 -16.13 -6.59
C ALA A 79 3.68 -17.48 -6.05
N LEU A 80 4.44 -18.55 -6.28
CA LEU A 80 4.14 -19.89 -5.74
C LEU A 80 4.23 -19.92 -4.21
N MET A 81 5.26 -19.28 -3.62
CA MET A 81 5.39 -19.22 -2.16
C MET A 81 4.23 -18.46 -1.53
N VAL A 82 3.81 -17.33 -2.13
CA VAL A 82 2.65 -16.57 -1.65
C VAL A 82 1.39 -17.41 -1.72
N THR A 83 1.08 -18.03 -2.88
CA THR A 83 -0.15 -18.83 -3.01
C THR A 83 -0.21 -20.01 -2.05
N LEU A 84 0.93 -20.69 -1.80
CA LEU A 84 1.00 -21.75 -0.79
C LEU A 84 0.84 -21.22 0.64
N SER A 85 1.31 -20.00 0.93
CA SER A 85 1.22 -19.39 2.27
C SER A 85 -0.15 -18.78 2.60
N VAL A 86 -0.93 -18.39 1.60
CA VAL A 86 -2.25 -17.75 1.82
C VAL A 86 -3.23 -18.74 2.46
N ILE A 87 -3.24 -20.00 2.04
CA ILE A 87 -4.13 -21.03 2.57
C ILE A 87 -3.94 -21.24 4.09
N PRO A 88 -2.73 -21.53 4.62
CA PRO A 88 -2.54 -21.66 6.06
C PRO A 88 -2.78 -20.34 6.80
N CYS A 89 -2.46 -19.19 6.21
CA CYS A 89 -2.74 -17.90 6.82
C CYS A 89 -4.24 -17.71 7.08
N LEU A 90 -5.09 -18.04 6.10
CA LEU A 90 -6.54 -17.98 6.24
C LEU A 90 -7.06 -18.93 7.33
N LEU A 91 -6.54 -20.16 7.39
CA LEU A 91 -6.92 -21.13 8.43
C LEU A 91 -6.51 -20.66 9.83
N ILE A 92 -5.30 -20.10 9.97
CA ILE A 92 -4.78 -19.56 11.22
C ILE A 92 -5.62 -18.38 11.72
N ILE A 93 -6.16 -17.56 10.82
CA ILE A 93 -7.04 -16.44 11.19
C ILE A 93 -8.46 -16.92 11.54
N LEU A 94 -9.00 -17.89 10.80
CA LEU A 94 -10.37 -18.37 11.01
C LEU A 94 -10.53 -19.22 12.29
N PHE A 95 -9.52 -20.01 12.65
CA PHE A 95 -9.60 -20.93 13.79
C PHE A 95 -9.82 -20.25 15.15
N PRO A 96 -9.08 -19.18 15.54
CA PRO A 96 -9.35 -18.43 16.77
C PRO A 96 -10.71 -17.73 16.76
N VAL A 97 -11.15 -17.24 15.60
CA VAL A 97 -12.47 -16.59 15.45
C VAL A 97 -13.59 -17.60 15.70
N TYR A 98 -13.52 -18.78 15.10
CA TYR A 98 -14.48 -19.85 15.34
C TYR A 98 -14.53 -20.26 16.83
N ASN A 99 -13.38 -20.46 17.45
CA ASN A 99 -13.31 -20.83 18.87
C ASN A 99 -13.84 -19.73 19.80
N TYR A 100 -13.65 -18.46 19.46
CA TYR A 100 -14.20 -17.33 20.23
C TYR A 100 -15.73 -17.31 20.23
N TYR A 101 -16.36 -17.59 19.07
CA TYR A 101 -17.82 -17.66 18.99
C TYR A 101 -18.40 -18.96 19.58
N ALA A 102 -17.67 -20.08 19.47
CA ALA A 102 -18.14 -21.40 19.93
C ALA A 102 -17.90 -21.66 21.42
N SER A 103 -16.82 -21.13 22.00
CA SER A 103 -16.42 -21.35 23.39
C SER A 103 -16.37 -20.02 24.12
N GLN A 104 -17.45 -19.69 24.84
CA GLN A 104 -17.57 -18.44 25.61
C GLN A 104 -16.32 -18.19 26.47
N ASN A 105 -15.61 -17.09 26.14
CA ASN A 105 -14.67 -16.33 26.98
C ASN A 105 -13.23 -16.85 27.16
N SER A 106 -12.68 -17.67 26.24
CA SER A 106 -11.21 -17.79 26.15
C SER A 106 -10.66 -16.69 25.23
N PRO A 107 -9.67 -15.87 25.67
CA PRO A 107 -9.07 -14.88 24.79
C PRO A 107 -8.38 -15.57 23.59
N PRO A 108 -8.56 -15.06 22.36
CA PRO A 108 -7.96 -15.67 21.18
C PRO A 108 -6.42 -15.66 21.30
N ALA A 109 -5.80 -16.83 21.11
CA ALA A 109 -4.34 -17.01 21.21
C ALA A 109 -3.55 -16.23 20.14
N LEU A 110 -4.21 -15.83 19.06
CA LEU A 110 -3.66 -15.03 17.97
C LEU A 110 -4.50 -13.77 17.82
N MET A 111 -3.88 -12.63 18.08
CA MET A 111 -4.50 -11.32 17.92
C MET A 111 -4.01 -10.67 16.61
N PRO A 112 -4.91 -10.13 15.77
CA PRO A 112 -4.52 -9.44 14.55
C PRO A 112 -3.68 -8.22 14.88
N ILE A 113 -2.67 -7.92 14.06
CA ILE A 113 -1.84 -6.73 14.23
C ILE A 113 -2.64 -5.51 13.78
N VAL A 114 -3.21 -4.79 14.74
CA VAL A 114 -3.95 -3.55 14.55
C VAL A 114 -3.24 -2.49 15.38
N PRO A 115 -2.52 -1.55 14.74
CA PRO A 115 -1.78 -0.52 15.45
C PRO A 115 -2.69 0.29 16.37
N GLY A 116 -2.29 0.46 17.63
CA GLY A 116 -3.08 1.19 18.62
C GLY A 116 -4.23 0.41 19.25
N PHE A 117 -4.52 -0.81 18.78
CA PHE A 117 -5.49 -1.72 19.43
C PHE A 117 -4.81 -2.95 20.04
N THR A 118 -4.01 -3.67 19.25
CA THR A 118 -3.29 -4.87 19.72
C THR A 118 -1.80 -4.65 19.95
N ILE A 119 -1.22 -3.61 19.35
CA ILE A 119 0.20 -3.25 19.51
C ILE A 119 0.35 -1.77 19.91
N PRO A 120 1.27 -1.44 20.84
CA PRO A 120 1.59 -0.05 21.18
C PRO A 120 1.97 0.80 19.95
N ILE A 121 1.49 2.05 19.93
CA ILE A 121 1.75 3.01 18.84
C ILE A 121 3.25 3.31 18.67
N SER A 122 4.05 3.16 19.73
CA SER A 122 5.51 3.30 19.69
C SER A 122 6.18 2.34 18.70
N HIS A 123 5.57 1.20 18.37
CA HIS A 123 6.12 0.25 17.39
C HIS A 123 5.70 0.56 15.95
N LEU A 124 4.74 1.47 15.73
CA LEU A 124 4.24 1.82 14.40
C LEU A 124 5.36 2.18 13.40
N PRO A 125 6.39 2.98 13.75
CA PRO A 125 7.46 3.33 12.81
C PRO A 125 8.19 2.11 12.25
N TYR A 126 8.43 1.08 13.07
CA TYR A 126 9.12 -0.14 12.64
C TYR A 126 8.30 -0.90 11.60
N TYR A 127 6.98 -1.04 11.81
CA TYR A 127 6.10 -1.69 10.84
C TYR A 127 5.93 -0.85 9.57
N MET A 128 5.85 0.48 9.69
CA MET A 128 5.77 1.37 8.53
C MET A 128 7.01 1.22 7.65
N ILE A 129 8.20 1.15 8.23
CA ILE A 129 9.45 0.91 7.49
C ILE A 129 9.44 -0.48 6.86
N ALA A 130 9.03 -1.51 7.60
CA ALA A 130 8.97 -2.88 7.07
C ALA A 130 8.00 -3.02 5.89
N VAL A 131 6.78 -2.46 6.01
CA VAL A 131 5.77 -2.45 4.95
C VAL A 131 6.25 -1.61 3.77
N PHE A 132 6.88 -0.46 4.02
CA PHE A 132 7.44 0.38 2.95
C PHE A 132 8.50 -0.36 2.14
N ILE A 133 9.46 -1.01 2.81
CA ILE A 133 10.48 -1.83 2.14
C ILE A 133 9.81 -2.97 1.37
N SER A 134 8.85 -3.68 1.99
CA SER A 134 8.12 -4.77 1.33
C SER A 134 7.37 -4.30 0.08
N MET A 135 6.72 -3.14 0.15
CA MET A 135 6.00 -2.53 -0.96
C MET A 135 6.93 -2.20 -2.13
N ILE A 136 8.13 -1.65 -1.87
CA ILE A 136 9.13 -1.40 -2.92
C ILE A 136 9.43 -2.69 -3.69
N PHE A 137 9.71 -3.80 -2.99
CA PHE A 137 10.00 -5.08 -3.64
C PHE A 137 8.77 -5.68 -4.34
N HIS A 138 7.57 -5.50 -3.79
CA HIS A 138 6.32 -5.97 -4.37
C HIS A 138 6.04 -5.30 -5.72
N GLU A 139 6.05 -3.95 -5.73
CA GLU A 139 5.81 -3.16 -6.94
C GLU A 139 6.92 -3.36 -7.96
N PHE A 140 8.18 -3.51 -7.52
CA PHE A 140 9.29 -3.84 -8.40
C PHE A 140 9.10 -5.20 -9.09
N GLY A 141 8.60 -6.20 -8.35
CA GLY A 141 8.27 -7.51 -8.90
C GLY A 141 7.20 -7.42 -9.98
N HIS A 142 6.13 -6.66 -9.74
CA HIS A 142 5.09 -6.41 -10.75
C HIS A 142 5.62 -5.68 -11.97
N ALA A 143 6.44 -4.64 -11.77
CA ALA A 143 7.04 -3.88 -12.86
C ALA A 143 7.92 -4.76 -13.76
N LEU A 144 8.67 -5.69 -13.18
CA LEU A 144 9.46 -6.67 -13.94
C LEU A 144 8.61 -7.70 -14.69
N ALA A 145 7.49 -8.11 -14.11
CA ALA A 145 6.56 -9.01 -14.77
C ALA A 145 5.82 -8.33 -15.93
N ALA A 146 5.57 -7.02 -15.83
CA ALA A 146 4.83 -6.23 -16.82
C ALA A 146 5.64 -5.88 -18.07
N VAL A 147 6.98 -5.82 -17.99
CA VAL A 147 7.87 -5.54 -19.14
C VAL A 147 8.02 -6.77 -20.07
N ARG A 148 7.22 -7.80 -19.86
CA ARG A 148 7.21 -9.05 -20.62
C ARG A 148 6.39 -8.97 -21.90
#